data_AF-A0A7K2NWZ9-F1
#
_entry.id   AF-A0A7K2NWZ9-F1
#
_cell.length_a   1.000
_cell.length_b   1.000
_cell.length_c   1.000
_cell.angle_alpha   90.00
_cell.angle_beta   90.00
_cell.angle_gamma   90.00
#
_symmetry.space_group_name_H-M   'P 1'
#
loop_
_entity.id
_entity.type
_entity.pdbx_description
1 polymer ?
#
loop_
_entity_poly.entity_id
_entity_poly.type
_entity_poly.pdbx_seq_one_letter_code
_entity_poly.pdbx_strand_id
1 'polypeptide(L)'
;FKSGAARLAQEAGVPLVPMALWGTQRLWTKGHPRNFKRSHTPITIRVGEAMEAPREQYAGAITRRLRERVQELLEAAQRAYPVRPKGADDTWWMPAHLGGTAPTPEQLRTAQAH
;
A
#
# COMPACT_ATOMS: atom_id res chain seq x y z
N PHE A 1 -6.24 -4.72 -6.88
CA PHE A 1 -6.13 -3.59 -7.83
C PHE A 1 -7.21 -3.74 -8.88
N LYS A 2 -7.85 -2.65 -9.30
CA LYS A 2 -8.78 -2.62 -10.43
C LYS A 2 -8.02 -2.12 -11.67
N SER A 3 -8.52 -2.41 -12.87
CA SER A 3 -7.82 -2.10 -14.13
C SER A 3 -7.94 -0.66 -14.62
N GLY A 4 -8.72 0.19 -13.94
CA GLY A 4 -9.00 1.56 -14.39
C GLY A 4 -7.75 2.40 -14.63
N ALA A 5 -6.75 2.34 -13.75
CA ALA A 5 -5.50 3.07 -13.94
C ALA A 5 -4.75 2.66 -15.21
N ALA A 6 -4.69 1.35 -15.51
CA ALA A 6 -4.04 0.86 -16.72
C ALA A 6 -4.78 1.30 -17.99
N ARG A 7 -6.12 1.28 -17.97
CA ARG A 7 -6.94 1.76 -19.10
C ARG A 7 -6.76 3.26 -19.35
N LEU A 8 -6.77 4.07 -18.29
CA LEU A 8 -6.53 5.52 -18.40
C LEU A 8 -5.14 5.82 -18.98
N ALA A 9 -4.11 5.10 -18.52
CA ALA A 9 -2.74 5.25 -19.04
C ALA A 9 -2.65 4.88 -20.53
N GLN A 10 -3.28 3.77 -20.93
CA GLN A 10 -3.38 3.37 -22.34
C GLN A 10 -4.12 4.41 -23.18
N GLU A 11 -5.25 4.93 -22.68
CA GLU A 11 -6.07 5.93 -23.36
C GLU A 11 -5.36 7.28 -23.51
N ALA A 12 -4.54 7.66 -22.54
CA ALA A 12 -3.75 8.89 -22.58
C ALA A 12 -2.39 8.72 -23.30
N GLY A 13 -1.95 7.48 -23.53
CA GLY A 13 -0.63 7.21 -24.11
C GLY A 13 0.52 7.60 -23.20
N VAL A 14 0.35 7.43 -21.87
CA VAL A 14 1.34 7.81 -20.85
C VAL A 14 1.72 6.60 -19.99
N PRO A 15 2.92 6.57 -19.40
CA PRO A 15 3.32 5.48 -18.51
C PRO A 15 2.62 5.54 -17.15
N LEU A 16 2.59 4.41 -16.46
CA LEU A 16 2.21 4.29 -15.05
C LEU A 16 3.44 4.42 -14.16
N VAL A 17 3.33 5.18 -13.06
CA VAL A 17 4.40 5.25 -12.04
C VAL A 17 3.95 4.48 -10.79
N PRO A 18 4.55 3.32 -10.46
CA PRO A 18 4.24 2.59 -9.24
C PRO A 18 4.73 3.35 -8.00
N MET A 19 3.87 3.46 -6.98
CA MET A 19 4.21 4.08 -5.71
C MET A 19 3.68 3.26 -4.54
N ALA A 20 4.45 3.23 -3.45
CA ALA A 20 4.03 2.65 -2.18
C ALA A 20 4.24 3.64 -1.04
N LEU A 21 3.30 3.64 -0.09
CA LEU A 21 3.36 4.45 1.12
C LEU A 21 3.38 3.53 2.35
N TRP A 22 4.12 3.92 3.37
CA TRP A 22 4.14 3.25 4.66
C TRP A 22 4.21 4.26 5.81
N GLY A 23 3.42 4.02 6.87
CA GLY A 23 3.33 4.87 8.05
C GLY A 23 2.08 5.77 8.09
N THR A 24 1.43 6.02 6.96
CA THR A 24 0.21 6.85 6.90
C THR A 24 -0.95 6.24 7.68
N GLN A 25 -1.03 4.91 7.71
CA GLN A 25 -2.03 4.17 8.48
C GLN A 25 -1.95 4.43 9.99
N ARG A 26 -0.80 4.92 10.48
CA ARG A 26 -0.59 5.29 11.89
C ARG A 26 -1.15 6.67 12.23
N LEU A 27 -1.32 7.53 11.22
CA LEU A 27 -2.00 8.82 11.37
C LEU A 27 -3.51 8.61 11.37
N TRP A 28 -3.98 7.77 10.44
CA TRP A 28 -5.40 7.44 10.35
C TRP A 28 -5.61 6.12 9.59
N THR A 29 -6.33 5.20 10.22
CA THR A 29 -6.85 3.98 9.58
C THR A 29 -8.24 3.66 10.12
N LYS A 30 -8.97 2.76 9.46
CA LYS A 30 -10.26 2.27 9.94
C LYS A 30 -10.08 1.54 11.28
N GLY A 31 -11.03 1.74 12.21
CA GLY A 31 -11.01 1.10 13.52
C GLY A 31 -10.03 1.68 14.54
N HIS A 32 -9.33 2.78 14.21
CA HIS A 32 -8.44 3.48 15.14
C HIS A 32 -8.72 4.99 15.16
N PRO A 33 -8.61 5.67 16.31
CA PRO A 33 -8.72 7.12 16.39
C PRO A 33 -7.69 7.83 15.49
N ARG A 34 -8.09 8.94 14.88
CA ARG A 34 -7.18 9.81 14.10
C ARG A 34 -6.13 10.43 15.02
N ASN A 35 -4.87 10.46 14.59
CA ASN A 35 -3.78 11.11 15.31
C ASN A 35 -3.01 12.08 14.40
N PHE A 36 -3.51 13.31 14.29
CA PHE A 36 -2.87 14.41 13.57
C PHE A 36 -2.00 15.31 14.45
N LYS A 37 -1.68 14.86 15.68
CA LYS A 37 -0.76 15.59 16.55
C LYS A 37 0.66 15.51 15.98
N ARG A 38 1.57 16.36 16.48
CA ARG A 38 3.02 16.31 16.17
C ARG A 38 3.67 15.07 16.81
N SER A 39 3.32 13.89 16.30
CA SER A 39 3.78 12.58 16.79
C SER A 39 5.13 12.14 16.20
N HIS A 40 5.70 12.94 15.28
CA HIS A 40 6.89 12.61 14.49
C HIS A 40 6.83 11.22 13.84
N THR A 41 5.62 10.78 13.48
CA THR A 41 5.42 9.49 12.81
C THR A 41 6.06 9.55 11.42
N PRO A 42 7.09 8.73 11.12
CA PRO A 42 7.73 8.75 9.82
C PRO A 42 6.76 8.25 8.75
N ILE A 43 6.70 8.96 7.62
CA ILE A 43 5.97 8.54 6.43
C ILE A 43 7.01 8.23 5.36
N THR A 44 7.06 6.97 4.92
CA THR A 44 7.92 6.53 3.83
C THR A 44 7.11 6.49 2.54
N ILE A 45 7.62 7.15 1.50
CA ILE A 45 7.08 7.08 0.15
C ILE A 45 8.19 6.50 -0.72
N ARG A 46 7.90 5.43 -1.45
CA ARG A 46 8.79 4.88 -2.46
C ARG A 46 8.14 4.99 -3.82
N VAL A 47 8.91 5.49 -4.78
CA VAL A 47 8.51 5.66 -6.18
C VAL A 47 9.37 4.70 -6.99
N GLY A 48 8.73 3.89 -7.82
CA GLY A 48 9.43 2.98 -8.73
C GLY A 48 9.52 3.55 -10.14
N GLU A 49 10.23 2.81 -10.98
CA GLU A 49 10.41 3.13 -12.39
C GLU A 49 9.08 3.17 -13.15
N ALA A 50 9.01 4.08 -14.12
CA ALA A 50 7.87 4.20 -15.02
C ALA A 50 7.63 2.89 -15.79
N MET A 51 6.36 2.54 -15.95
CA MET A 51 5.92 1.32 -16.61
C MET A 51 5.07 1.66 -17.82
N GLU A 52 5.51 1.25 -18.99
CA GLU A 52 4.74 1.43 -20.22
C GLU A 52 3.37 0.73 -20.15
N ALA A 53 2.37 1.40 -20.72
CA ALA A 53 0.99 0.93 -20.83
C ALA A 53 0.55 0.90 -22.30
N PRO A 54 1.11 -0.02 -23.12
CA PRO A 54 0.76 -0.14 -24.54
C PRO A 54 -0.72 -0.50 -24.72
N ARG A 55 -1.41 0.12 -25.68
CA ARG A 55 -2.86 -0.05 -25.91
C ARG A 55 -3.26 -1.47 -26.30
N GLU A 56 -2.38 -2.15 -27.02
CA GLU A 56 -2.54 -3.50 -27.54
C GLU A 56 -2.44 -4.58 -26.44
N GLN A 57 -1.88 -4.25 -25.28
CA GLN A 57 -1.75 -5.20 -24.18
C GLN A 57 -3.03 -5.25 -23.35
N TYR A 58 -3.44 -6.45 -22.94
CA TYR A 58 -4.59 -6.61 -22.04
C TYR A 58 -4.37 -5.85 -20.72
N ALA A 59 -5.26 -4.90 -20.41
CA ALA A 59 -5.15 -4.04 -19.22
C ALA A 59 -5.04 -4.83 -17.89
N GLY A 60 -5.62 -6.03 -17.81
CA GLY A 60 -5.49 -6.89 -16.65
C GLY A 60 -4.05 -7.39 -16.42
N ALA A 61 -3.30 -7.66 -17.50
CA ALA A 61 -1.90 -8.04 -17.42
C ALA A 61 -1.02 -6.88 -16.92
N ILE A 62 -1.24 -5.67 -17.45
CA ILE A 62 -0.56 -4.44 -16.97
C ILE A 62 -0.87 -4.22 -15.49
N THR A 63 -2.14 -4.37 -15.09
CA THR A 63 -2.59 -4.19 -13.70
C THR A 63 -1.92 -5.18 -12.74
N ARG A 64 -1.76 -6.44 -13.17
CA ARG A 64 -1.05 -7.46 -12.38
C ARG A 64 0.42 -7.10 -12.19
N ARG A 65 1.11 -6.71 -13.27
CA ARG A 65 2.51 -6.26 -13.21
C ARG A 65 2.66 -5.02 -12.33
N LEU A 66 1.74 -4.06 -12.42
CA LEU A 66 1.73 -2.87 -11.57
C LEU A 66 1.60 -3.25 -10.09
N ARG A 67 0.69 -4.18 -9.77
CA ARG A 67 0.52 -4.70 -8.40
C ARG A 67 1.80 -5.34 -7.88
N GLU A 68 2.49 -6.15 -8.70
CA GLU A 68 3.77 -6.78 -8.34
C GLU A 68 4.82 -5.71 -7.99
N ARG A 69 4.99 -4.68 -8.84
CA ARG A 69 5.92 -3.57 -8.55
C ARG A 69 5.57 -2.78 -7.29
N VAL A 70 4.30 -2.46 -7.08
CA VAL A 70 3.87 -1.76 -5.85
C VAL A 70 4.11 -2.62 -4.61
N GLN A 71 3.94 -3.94 -4.70
CA GLN A 71 4.21 -4.86 -3.61
C GLN A 71 5.70 -4.89 -3.25
N GLU A 72 6.59 -4.96 -4.25
CA GLU A 72 8.04 -4.87 -4.05
C GLU A 72 8.45 -3.57 -3.34
N LEU A 73 7.89 -2.43 -3.78
CA LEU A 73 8.14 -1.12 -3.16
C LEU A 73 7.61 -1.05 -1.72
N LEU A 74 6.43 -1.62 -1.46
CA LEU A 74 5.81 -1.65 -0.14
C LEU A 74 6.66 -2.46 0.85
N GLU A 75 7.12 -3.64 0.45
CA GLU A 75 8.00 -4.47 1.28
C GLU A 75 9.33 -3.77 1.57
N ALA A 76 9.91 -3.09 0.57
CA ALA A 76 11.11 -2.28 0.78
C ALA A 76 10.87 -1.11 1.75
N ALA A 77 9.69 -0.47 1.71
CA ALA A 77 9.31 0.57 2.65
C ALA A 77 9.14 0.03 4.07
N GLN A 78 8.52 -1.14 4.22
CA GLN A 78 8.35 -1.82 5.51
C GLN A 78 9.69 -2.23 6.12
N ARG A 79 10.58 -2.86 5.35
CA ARG A 79 11.90 -3.31 5.83
C ARG A 79 12.81 -2.15 6.27
N ALA A 80 12.75 -1.03 5.56
CA ALA A 80 13.55 0.15 5.86
C ALA A 80 12.94 1.07 6.92
N TYR A 81 11.76 0.74 7.46
CA TYR A 81 11.06 1.63 8.38
C TYR A 81 11.83 1.75 9.71
N PRO A 82 12.10 2.98 10.20
CA PRO A 82 13.03 3.19 11.32
C PRO A 82 12.40 2.93 12.69
N VAL A 83 11.09 2.70 12.77
CA VAL A 83 10.35 2.56 14.03
C VAL A 83 9.88 1.12 14.21
N ARG A 84 10.09 0.59 15.42
CA ARG A 84 9.53 -0.68 15.88
C ARG A 84 8.37 -0.42 16.85
N PRO A 85 7.41 -1.35 16.99
CA PRO A 85 6.37 -1.28 18.02
C PRO A 85 6.98 -1.13 19.41
N LYS A 86 6.33 -0.34 20.27
CA LYS A 86 6.77 -0.16 21.65
C LYS A 86 6.50 -1.37 22.56
N GLY A 87 5.58 -2.24 22.15
CA GLY A 87 5.14 -3.42 22.90
C GLY A 87 3.95 -4.07 22.20
N ALA A 88 3.38 -5.10 22.83
CA ALA A 88 2.27 -5.89 22.27
C ALA A 88 1.03 -5.03 21.93
N ASP A 89 0.74 -3.99 22.72
CA ASP A 89 -0.41 -3.11 22.46
C ASP A 89 -0.19 -2.13 21.30
N ASP A 90 1.03 -2.04 20.75
CA ASP A 90 1.41 -1.15 19.65
C ASP A 90 1.70 -1.93 18.34
N THR A 91 1.30 -3.20 18.24
CA THR A 91 1.55 -4.01 17.04
C THR A 91 0.46 -3.89 15.96
N TRP A 92 -0.64 -3.18 16.25
CA TRP A 92 -1.84 -3.09 15.40
C TRP A 92 -1.60 -2.47 14.01
N TRP A 93 -0.51 -1.71 13.83
CA TRP A 93 -0.18 -1.07 12.54
C TRP A 93 0.77 -1.89 11.68
N MET A 94 1.29 -3.02 12.21
CA MET A 94 2.17 -3.95 11.50
C MET A 94 1.40 -5.18 11.01
N PRO A 95 1.71 -5.72 9.81
CA PRO A 95 1.08 -6.93 9.33
C PRO A 95 1.60 -8.16 10.09
N ALA A 96 0.79 -9.23 10.12
CA ALA A 96 1.10 -10.47 10.84
C ALA A 96 2.44 -11.10 10.43
N HIS A 97 2.78 -11.10 9.14
CA HIS A 97 4.05 -11.63 8.64
C HIS A 97 5.29 -10.82 9.09
N LEU A 98 5.10 -9.63 9.67
CA LEU A 98 6.15 -8.83 10.31
C LEU A 98 6.03 -8.81 11.84
N GLY A 99 5.26 -9.75 12.42
CA GLY A 99 5.05 -9.84 13.88
C GLY A 99 4.01 -8.86 14.43
N GLY A 100 3.16 -8.32 13.56
CA GLY A 100 2.12 -7.37 13.94
C GLY A 100 0.73 -7.99 14.14
N THR A 101 -0.24 -7.14 14.51
CA THR A 101 -1.64 -7.53 14.71
C THR A 101 -2.61 -6.75 13.80
N ALA A 102 -2.10 -6.14 12.72
CA ALA A 102 -2.96 -5.48 11.74
C ALA A 102 -3.96 -6.48 11.13
N PRO A 103 -5.23 -6.07 10.92
CA PRO A 103 -6.24 -6.95 10.33
C PRO A 103 -5.84 -7.50 8.97
N THR A 104 -6.11 -8.77 8.74
CA THR A 104 -5.90 -9.39 7.42
C THR A 104 -6.98 -8.93 6.43
N PRO A 105 -6.72 -9.03 5.11
CA PRO A 105 -7.74 -8.75 4.11
C PRO A 105 -9.01 -9.62 4.25
N GLU A 106 -8.89 -10.82 4.82
CA GLU A 106 -10.04 -11.69 5.12
C GLU A 106 -10.86 -11.15 6.28
N GLN A 107 -10.22 -10.82 7.40
CA GLN A 107 -10.89 -10.22 8.57
C GLN A 107 -11.63 -8.93 8.20
N LEU A 108 -11.01 -8.09 7.36
CA LEU A 108 -11.64 -6.85 6.89
C LEU A 108 -12.85 -7.09 5.99
N ARG A 109 -12.87 -8.17 5.18
CA ARG A 109 -14.03 -8.53 4.35
C ARG A 109 -15.21 -8.97 5.22
N THR A 110 -14.95 -9.80 6.23
CA THR A 110 -16.00 -10.24 7.17
C THR A 110 -16.57 -9.08 7.97
N ALA A 111 -15.73 -8.17 8.45
CA ALA A 111 -16.16 -6.99 9.21
C ALA A 111 -16.90 -5.91 8.38
N GLN A 112 -16.96 -6.03 7.05
CA GLN A 112 -17.75 -5.15 6.16
C GLN A 112 -19.10 -5.76 5.77
N ALA A 113 -19.35 -7.04 6.08
CA ALA A 113 -20.58 -7.75 5.76
C ALA A 113 -21.67 -7.62 6.85
N HIS A 114 -21.39 -6.85 7.91
CA HIS A 114 -22.29 -6.48 9.00
C HIS A 114 -22.43 -4.95 9.05
#